data_AF-A0A7I9YKM9-F1
#
_entry.id   AF-A0A7I9YKM9-F1
#
_cell.length_a   1.000
_cell.length_b   1.000
_cell.length_c   1.000
_cell.angle_alpha   90.00
_cell.angle_beta   90.00
_cell.angle_gamma   90.00
#
_symmetry.space_group_name_H-M   'P 1'
#
loop_
_entity.id
_entity.type
_entity.pdbx_description
1 polymer ?
#
loop_
_entity_poly.entity_id
_entity_poly.type
_entity_poly.pdbx_seq_one_letter_code
_entity_poly.pdbx_strand_id
1 'polypeptide(L)'
;MSVEVLPQAKVLAVQQLYQALAAGDRDAIDYLLHPQFVGYAAEGLPLDMGGTHVGPDAMRDNLWWRIGKHFKVRVEPAEFRHLDDGRLLVVGTYRGRARRNRNPLEAAFVHLIGFEADGRMVSLRQLTDTAAWCAALDEAGRLQTIDYQVENGLATICLNRPDERNAINLQMARETLEVTRRIASDRSVRAVLIWANGPALSVGGDIKYFLANNDRGLGDLFIAMTTPFHQAFDLLSRIDAPIVTAAHGAVAGGGLGYVYAADIVFAEPDTKFMTAFSGLGVSGDGGGTWHLPRLIGPRRAAAAYLRNTPISAEEALQWGLINEIVTMLLKN
;
A
#
# COMPACT_ATOMS: atom_id res chain seq x y z
N MET A 1 -24.35 30.79 -39.08
CA MET A 1 -24.70 29.37 -39.20
C MET A 1 -23.47 28.56 -38.85
N SER A 2 -23.37 28.10 -37.61
CA SER A 2 -22.31 27.18 -37.18
C SER A 2 -22.55 25.84 -37.86
N VAL A 3 -21.56 25.37 -38.62
CA VAL A 3 -21.57 24.02 -39.18
C VAL A 3 -21.36 23.07 -38.02
N GLU A 4 -22.42 22.43 -37.57
CA GLU A 4 -22.35 21.40 -36.54
C GLU A 4 -21.52 20.24 -37.10
N VAL A 5 -20.41 19.91 -36.44
CA VAL A 5 -19.57 18.77 -36.82
C VAL A 5 -20.43 17.52 -36.76
N LEU A 6 -20.59 16.83 -37.90
CA LEU A 6 -21.42 15.65 -38.03
C LEU A 6 -21.10 14.63 -36.91
N PRO A 7 -22.11 14.03 -36.24
CA PRO A 7 -21.90 13.11 -35.12
C PRO A 7 -20.84 12.02 -35.39
N GLN A 8 -20.82 11.45 -36.59
CA GLN A 8 -19.82 10.46 -37.00
C GLN A 8 -18.38 10.99 -37.03
N ALA A 9 -18.17 12.26 -37.35
CA ALA A 9 -16.83 12.86 -37.40
C ALA A 9 -16.20 12.98 -36.01
N LYS A 10 -17.00 13.25 -34.96
CA LYS A 10 -16.52 13.29 -33.57
C LYS A 10 -16.03 11.92 -33.10
N VAL A 11 -16.79 10.85 -33.41
CA VAL A 11 -16.38 9.47 -33.10
C VAL A 11 -15.09 9.11 -33.81
N LEU A 12 -14.98 9.43 -35.10
CA LEU A 12 -13.77 9.17 -35.89
C LEU A 12 -12.55 9.92 -35.33
N ALA A 13 -12.68 11.19 -34.96
CA ALA A 13 -11.61 11.98 -34.37
C ALA A 13 -11.08 11.38 -33.05
N VAL A 14 -11.96 10.85 -32.20
CA VAL A 14 -11.56 10.20 -30.94
C VAL A 14 -10.92 8.84 -31.18
N GLN A 15 -11.40 8.07 -32.15
CA GLN A 15 -10.76 6.83 -32.56
C GLN A 15 -9.34 7.08 -33.10
N GLN A 16 -9.16 8.13 -33.92
CA GLN A 16 -7.86 8.57 -34.42
C GLN A 16 -6.94 9.01 -33.27
N LEU A 17 -7.46 9.71 -32.25
CA LEU A 17 -6.69 10.06 -31.06
C LEU A 17 -6.15 8.81 -30.35
N TYR A 18 -6.99 7.80 -30.10
CA TYR A 18 -6.55 6.57 -29.45
C TYR A 18 -5.50 5.81 -30.27
N GLN A 19 -5.64 5.79 -31.61
CA GLN A 19 -4.64 5.20 -32.50
C GLN A 19 -3.31 5.97 -32.45
N ALA A 20 -3.36 7.29 -32.52
CA ALA A 20 -2.18 8.14 -32.45
C ALA A 20 -1.44 7.99 -31.11
N LEU A 21 -2.18 7.94 -30.00
CA LEU A 21 -1.62 7.66 -28.66
C LEU A 21 -0.94 6.28 -28.59
N ALA A 22 -1.56 5.25 -29.18
CA ALA A 22 -0.98 3.92 -29.22
C ALA A 22 0.30 3.82 -30.09
N ALA A 23 0.37 4.64 -31.14
CA ALA A 23 1.53 4.72 -32.04
C ALA A 23 2.63 5.67 -31.53
N GLY A 24 2.33 6.56 -30.57
CA GLY A 24 3.21 7.65 -30.17
C GLY A 24 3.34 8.74 -31.25
N ASP A 25 2.31 8.90 -32.10
CA ASP A 25 2.30 9.85 -33.21
C ASP A 25 1.94 11.25 -32.73
N ARG A 26 2.97 12.08 -32.53
CA ARG A 26 2.82 13.45 -32.02
C ARG A 26 2.07 14.35 -33.00
N ASP A 27 2.38 14.26 -34.28
CA ASP A 27 1.84 15.16 -35.31
C ASP A 27 0.34 14.92 -35.49
N ALA A 28 -0.10 13.66 -35.47
CA ALA A 28 -1.52 13.31 -35.49
C ALA A 28 -2.26 13.84 -34.25
N ILE A 29 -1.64 13.79 -33.07
CA ILE A 29 -2.23 14.34 -31.84
C ILE A 29 -2.35 15.86 -31.93
N ASP A 30 -1.31 16.56 -32.36
CA ASP A 30 -1.33 18.01 -32.52
C ASP A 30 -2.37 18.48 -33.55
N TYR A 31 -2.60 17.69 -34.60
CA TYR A 31 -3.64 17.99 -35.58
C TYR A 31 -5.07 17.90 -35.01
N LEU A 32 -5.30 16.93 -34.13
CA LEU A 32 -6.61 16.61 -33.54
C LEU A 32 -7.00 17.53 -32.37
N LEU A 33 -6.03 18.10 -31.67
CA LEU A 33 -6.25 18.95 -30.50
C LEU A 33 -6.30 20.43 -30.89
N HIS A 34 -7.20 21.18 -30.26
CA HIS A 34 -7.23 22.63 -30.37
C HIS A 34 -6.03 23.24 -29.60
N PRO A 35 -5.43 24.37 -30.03
CA PRO A 35 -4.32 24.99 -29.30
C PRO A 35 -4.65 25.38 -27.85
N GLN A 36 -5.92 25.66 -27.55
CA GLN A 36 -6.42 25.94 -26.20
C GLN A 36 -6.98 24.69 -25.49
N PHE A 37 -6.57 23.49 -25.91
CA PHE A 37 -7.04 22.25 -25.30
C PHE A 37 -6.77 22.21 -23.79
N VAL A 38 -7.75 21.76 -23.00
CA VAL A 38 -7.56 21.50 -21.57
C VAL A 38 -7.96 20.07 -21.22
N GLY A 39 -7.01 19.33 -20.66
CA GLY A 39 -7.21 18.00 -20.11
C GLY A 39 -7.49 18.04 -18.61
N TYR A 40 -8.45 17.25 -18.15
CA TYR A 40 -8.75 17.04 -16.73
C TYR A 40 -8.56 15.55 -16.44
N ALA A 41 -7.38 15.17 -15.94
CA ALA A 41 -7.08 13.82 -15.52
C ALA A 41 -7.71 13.51 -14.15
N ALA A 42 -8.06 12.24 -13.92
CA ALA A 42 -8.68 11.85 -12.65
C ALA A 42 -7.76 12.14 -11.46
N GLU A 43 -8.30 12.75 -10.41
CA GLU A 43 -7.59 12.96 -9.15
C GLU A 43 -7.20 11.62 -8.52
N GLY A 44 -5.99 11.53 -7.97
CA GLY A 44 -5.45 10.31 -7.38
C GLY A 44 -4.77 9.34 -8.35
N LEU A 45 -4.62 9.68 -9.64
CA LEU A 45 -3.71 8.96 -10.51
C LEU A 45 -2.26 9.04 -9.97
N PRO A 46 -1.48 7.95 -10.03
CA PRO A 46 -0.13 7.92 -9.48
C PRO A 46 0.83 8.78 -10.31
N LEU A 47 2.09 8.94 -9.84
CA LEU A 47 3.15 9.64 -10.57
C LEU A 47 2.81 11.09 -10.95
N ASP A 48 2.03 11.78 -10.11
CA ASP A 48 1.57 13.15 -10.33
C ASP A 48 0.88 13.36 -11.70
N MET A 49 0.15 12.34 -12.17
CA MET A 49 -0.55 12.37 -13.45
C MET A 49 -1.95 13.02 -13.35
N GLY A 50 -2.53 13.08 -12.16
CA GLY A 50 -3.85 13.65 -11.91
C GLY A 50 -3.93 15.17 -12.12
N GLY A 51 -5.14 15.71 -12.09
CA GLY A 51 -5.38 17.16 -12.10
C GLY A 51 -5.55 17.76 -13.50
N THR A 52 -5.31 19.07 -13.61
CA THR A 52 -5.58 19.86 -14.82
C THR A 52 -4.32 20.09 -15.65
N HIS A 53 -4.41 19.80 -16.95
CA HIS A 53 -3.32 19.95 -17.93
C HIS A 53 -3.75 20.98 -18.99
N VAL A 54 -3.12 22.16 -18.96
CA VAL A 54 -3.46 23.27 -19.87
C VAL A 54 -2.56 23.23 -21.10
N GLY A 55 -3.17 22.98 -22.26
CA GLY A 55 -2.50 22.90 -23.56
C GLY A 55 -2.16 21.45 -23.99
N PRO A 56 -2.03 21.20 -25.32
CA PRO A 56 -1.64 19.90 -25.85
C PRO A 56 -0.31 19.36 -25.31
N ASP A 57 0.69 20.23 -25.13
CA ASP A 57 2.01 19.84 -24.62
C ASP A 57 1.94 19.34 -23.18
N ALA A 58 1.25 20.07 -22.30
CA ALA A 58 1.07 19.65 -20.90
C ALA A 58 0.36 18.30 -20.80
N MET A 59 -0.68 18.08 -21.60
CA MET A 59 -1.41 16.81 -21.62
C MET A 59 -0.53 15.64 -22.06
N ARG A 60 0.31 15.83 -23.09
CA ARG A 60 1.27 14.82 -23.53
C ARG A 60 2.29 14.52 -22.46
N ASP A 61 3.01 15.53 -22.00
CA ASP A 61 4.22 15.33 -21.19
C ASP A 61 3.89 14.87 -19.76
N ASN A 62 2.80 15.39 -19.20
CA ASN A 62 2.44 15.13 -17.81
C ASN A 62 1.49 13.94 -17.64
N LEU A 63 0.69 13.59 -18.65
CA LEU A 63 -0.21 12.44 -18.59
C LEU A 63 0.18 11.35 -19.59
N TRP A 64 -0.05 11.55 -20.89
CA TRP A 64 -0.01 10.45 -21.85
C TRP A 64 1.37 9.79 -21.97
N TRP A 65 2.44 10.58 -22.03
CA TRP A 65 3.81 10.05 -22.19
C TRP A 65 4.34 9.50 -20.87
N ARG A 66 3.86 10.04 -19.75
CA ARG A 66 4.12 9.46 -18.42
C ARG A 66 3.45 8.09 -18.29
N ILE A 67 2.20 7.94 -18.72
CA ILE A 67 1.55 6.63 -18.85
C ILE A 67 2.40 5.71 -19.72
N GLY A 68 2.80 6.14 -20.92
CA GLY A 68 3.61 5.33 -21.84
C GLY A 68 4.97 4.90 -21.28
N LYS A 69 5.59 5.74 -20.44
CA LYS A 69 6.87 5.48 -19.76
C LYS A 69 6.74 4.43 -18.65
N HIS A 70 5.62 4.40 -17.92
CA HIS A 70 5.44 3.54 -16.75
C HIS A 70 4.56 2.31 -17.01
N PHE A 71 3.73 2.35 -18.03
CA PHE A 71 2.78 1.30 -18.39
C PHE A 71 2.92 0.90 -19.86
N LYS A 72 2.56 -0.35 -20.15
CA LYS A 72 2.22 -0.81 -21.50
C LYS A 72 0.72 -1.07 -21.51
N VAL A 73 -0.05 -0.09 -21.94
CA VAL A 73 -1.52 -0.07 -21.87
C VAL A 73 -2.14 0.17 -23.24
N ARG A 74 -3.33 -0.38 -23.46
CA ARG A 74 -4.19 -0.14 -24.62
C ARG A 74 -5.53 0.40 -24.14
N VAL A 75 -6.13 1.26 -24.97
CA VAL A 75 -7.48 1.80 -24.76
C VAL A 75 -8.46 0.94 -25.53
N GLU A 76 -9.44 0.37 -24.83
CA GLU A 76 -10.50 -0.45 -25.43
C GLU A 76 -11.85 0.26 -25.20
N PRO A 77 -12.29 1.13 -26.13
CA PRO A 77 -13.60 1.77 -26.01
C PRO A 77 -14.71 0.75 -26.25
N ALA A 78 -15.71 0.75 -25.38
CA ALA A 78 -16.88 -0.12 -25.46
C ALA A 78 -18.09 0.62 -26.05
N GLU A 79 -18.25 1.90 -25.72
CA GLU A 79 -19.43 2.67 -26.09
C GLU A 79 -19.10 4.14 -26.36
N PHE A 80 -19.74 4.70 -27.39
CA PHE A 80 -19.71 6.12 -27.74
C PHE A 80 -21.13 6.69 -27.66
N ARG A 81 -21.33 7.76 -26.88
CA ARG A 81 -22.61 8.47 -26.78
C ARG A 81 -22.44 9.95 -27.05
N HIS A 82 -23.33 10.51 -27.86
CA HIS A 82 -23.46 11.95 -28.01
C HIS A 82 -24.25 12.52 -26.85
N LEU A 83 -23.80 13.65 -26.31
CA LEU A 83 -24.50 14.40 -25.27
C LEU A 83 -25.19 15.62 -25.88
N ASP A 84 -26.30 16.05 -25.27
CA ASP A 84 -27.12 17.18 -25.75
C ASP A 84 -26.35 18.52 -25.77
N ASP A 85 -25.28 18.63 -24.97
CA ASP A 85 -24.39 19.80 -24.91
C ASP A 85 -23.28 19.77 -25.98
N GLY A 86 -23.36 18.84 -26.93
CA GLY A 86 -22.42 18.72 -28.05
C GLY A 86 -21.14 17.94 -27.73
N ARG A 87 -20.93 17.50 -26.48
CA ARG A 87 -19.79 16.64 -26.11
C ARG A 87 -19.98 15.19 -26.55
N LEU A 88 -18.87 14.46 -26.61
CA LEU A 88 -18.87 13.02 -26.80
C LEU A 88 -18.46 12.34 -25.49
N LEU A 89 -19.28 11.39 -25.04
CA LEU A 89 -18.98 10.50 -23.94
C LEU A 89 -18.45 9.18 -24.51
N VAL A 90 -17.32 8.71 -23.99
CA VAL A 90 -16.76 7.40 -24.32
C VAL A 90 -16.57 6.60 -23.05
N VAL A 91 -17.14 5.40 -22.99
CA VAL A 91 -16.91 4.43 -21.90
C VAL A 91 -16.05 3.29 -22.43
N GLY A 92 -15.10 2.83 -21.61
CA GLY A 92 -14.28 1.68 -21.97
C GLY A 92 -13.38 1.22 -20.84
N THR A 93 -12.38 0.44 -21.21
CA THR A 93 -11.40 -0.11 -20.27
C THR A 93 -9.99 0.13 -20.78
N TYR A 94 -9.10 0.55 -19.87
CA TYR A 94 -7.66 0.48 -20.07
C TYR A 94 -7.17 -0.92 -19.72
N ARG A 95 -6.55 -1.62 -20.66
CA ARG A 95 -5.98 -2.96 -20.44
C ARG A 95 -4.49 -2.97 -20.70
N GLY A 96 -3.72 -3.54 -19.78
CA GLY A 96 -2.27 -3.57 -19.92
C GLY A 96 -1.55 -4.10 -18.70
N ARG A 97 -0.34 -3.57 -18.50
CA ARG A 97 0.50 -3.88 -17.35
C ARG A 97 1.48 -2.74 -17.06
N ALA A 98 1.88 -2.61 -15.80
CA ALA A 98 3.00 -1.76 -15.43
C ALA A 98 4.31 -2.33 -16.03
N ARG A 99 5.20 -1.45 -16.48
CA ARG A 99 6.48 -1.85 -17.11
C ARG A 99 7.48 -2.38 -16.10
N ARG A 100 7.46 -1.84 -14.88
CA ARG A 100 8.43 -2.13 -13.82
C ARG A 100 8.29 -3.55 -13.25
N ASN A 101 7.10 -3.89 -12.78
CA ASN A 101 6.80 -5.14 -12.07
C ASN A 101 5.96 -6.13 -12.92
N ARG A 102 5.46 -5.70 -14.08
CA ARG A 102 4.53 -6.45 -14.95
C ARG A 102 3.16 -6.73 -14.34
N ASN A 103 2.79 -6.07 -13.24
CA ASN A 103 1.46 -6.21 -12.64
C ASN A 103 0.39 -5.82 -13.66
N PRO A 104 -0.72 -6.57 -13.72
CA PRO A 104 -1.80 -6.28 -14.66
C PRO A 104 -2.45 -4.94 -14.32
N LEU A 105 -2.87 -4.22 -15.37
CA LEU A 105 -3.71 -3.04 -15.27
C LEU A 105 -5.01 -3.31 -16.01
N GLU A 106 -6.12 -3.24 -15.29
CA GLU A 106 -7.46 -3.22 -15.83
C GLU A 106 -8.23 -2.11 -15.11
N ALA A 107 -8.45 -0.98 -15.80
CA ALA A 107 -9.09 0.18 -15.20
C ALA A 107 -10.22 0.67 -16.11
N ALA A 108 -11.46 0.69 -15.60
CA ALA A 108 -12.58 1.30 -16.30
C ALA A 108 -12.33 2.80 -16.51
N PHE A 109 -12.88 3.37 -17.58
CA PHE A 109 -12.80 4.80 -17.82
C PHE A 109 -14.07 5.39 -18.44
N VAL A 110 -14.24 6.68 -18.22
CA VAL A 110 -15.15 7.57 -18.96
C VAL A 110 -14.35 8.77 -19.46
N HIS A 111 -14.45 9.06 -20.76
CA HIS A 111 -13.98 10.31 -21.35
C HIS A 111 -15.14 11.19 -21.75
N LEU A 112 -15.15 12.43 -21.29
CA LEU A 112 -16.03 13.48 -21.77
C LEU A 112 -15.21 14.44 -22.62
N ILE A 113 -15.50 14.50 -23.91
CA ILE A 113 -14.67 15.20 -24.90
C ILE A 113 -15.48 16.33 -25.53
N GLY A 114 -14.98 17.55 -25.41
CA GLY A 114 -15.56 18.74 -26.04
C GLY A 114 -14.86 19.06 -27.36
N PHE A 115 -15.63 19.63 -28.30
CA PHE A 115 -15.17 19.96 -29.65
C PHE A 115 -15.46 21.42 -29.98
N GLU A 116 -14.59 22.02 -30.79
CA GLU A 116 -14.85 23.29 -31.45
C GLU A 116 -15.55 23.09 -32.81
N ALA A 117 -16.01 24.21 -33.40
CA ALA A 117 -16.71 24.20 -34.69
C ALA A 117 -15.87 23.64 -35.86
N ASP A 118 -14.53 23.68 -35.74
CA ASP A 118 -13.60 23.12 -36.72
C ASP A 118 -13.41 21.59 -36.56
N GLY A 119 -14.05 20.97 -35.56
CA GLY A 119 -13.95 19.54 -35.29
C GLY A 119 -12.76 19.12 -34.41
N ARG A 120 -11.93 20.06 -33.97
CA ARG A 120 -10.84 19.77 -33.04
C ARG A 120 -11.35 19.62 -31.62
N MET A 121 -10.68 18.76 -30.86
CA MET A 121 -10.98 18.57 -29.44
C MET A 121 -10.42 19.73 -28.62
N VAL A 122 -11.27 20.39 -27.84
CA VAL A 122 -10.89 21.53 -26.97
C VAL A 122 -10.86 21.15 -25.50
N SER A 123 -11.48 20.04 -25.12
CA SER A 123 -11.34 19.51 -23.76
C SER A 123 -11.49 18.00 -23.70
N LEU A 124 -10.84 17.39 -22.71
CA LEU A 124 -11.04 16.00 -22.32
C LEU A 124 -11.07 15.92 -20.81
N ARG A 125 -12.17 15.40 -20.24
CA ARG A 125 -12.22 15.00 -18.83
C ARG A 125 -12.20 13.49 -18.73
N GLN A 126 -11.22 12.98 -18.01
CA GLN A 126 -11.03 11.57 -17.72
C GLN A 126 -11.53 11.27 -16.31
N LEU A 127 -12.37 10.25 -16.22
CA LEU A 127 -12.69 9.55 -14.99
C LEU A 127 -12.18 8.12 -15.16
N THR A 128 -11.44 7.59 -14.20
CA THR A 128 -10.92 6.22 -14.27
C THR A 128 -10.73 5.65 -12.87
N ASP A 129 -10.66 4.32 -12.76
CA ASP A 129 -10.32 3.62 -11.52
C ASP A 129 -8.86 3.87 -11.16
N THR A 130 -8.58 4.97 -10.45
CA THR A 130 -7.22 5.36 -10.05
C THR A 130 -6.57 4.36 -9.09
N ALA A 131 -7.36 3.62 -8.31
CA ALA A 131 -6.86 2.56 -7.45
C ALA A 131 -6.27 1.41 -8.26
N ALA A 132 -6.85 1.05 -9.41
CA ALA A 132 -6.26 0.06 -10.32
C ALA A 132 -4.91 0.53 -10.91
N TRP A 133 -4.76 1.82 -11.21
CA TRP A 133 -3.49 2.41 -11.67
C TRP A 133 -2.41 2.36 -10.57
N CYS A 134 -2.77 2.75 -9.35
CA CYS A 134 -1.89 2.71 -8.18
C CYS A 134 -1.48 1.27 -7.83
N ALA A 135 -2.45 0.34 -7.81
CA ALA A 135 -2.21 -1.08 -7.55
C ALA A 135 -1.28 -1.70 -8.59
N ALA A 136 -1.42 -1.34 -9.87
CA ALA A 136 -0.50 -1.80 -10.90
C ALA A 136 0.95 -1.33 -10.67
N LEU A 137 1.17 -0.21 -9.96
CA LEU A 137 2.52 0.28 -9.61
C LEU A 137 3.02 -0.17 -8.23
N ASP A 138 2.20 -0.89 -7.46
CA ASP A 138 2.41 -1.11 -6.01
C ASP A 138 2.58 0.21 -5.23
N GLU A 139 2.04 1.32 -5.76
CA GLU A 139 2.12 2.65 -5.16
C GLU A 139 0.81 2.96 -4.42
N ALA A 140 0.77 2.66 -3.13
CA ALA A 140 -0.16 3.15 -2.11
C ALA A 140 -1.67 2.88 -2.32
N GLY A 141 -2.22 2.04 -1.45
CA GLY A 141 -3.67 2.01 -1.20
C GLY A 141 -4.16 0.69 -0.60
N ARG A 142 -3.74 -0.44 -1.19
CA ARG A 142 -4.13 -1.77 -0.71
C ARG A 142 -2.97 -2.43 0.01
N LEU A 143 -3.09 -2.51 1.33
CA LEU A 143 -2.21 -3.34 2.15
C LEU A 143 -2.44 -4.81 1.78
N GLN A 144 -1.37 -5.60 1.71
CA GLN A 144 -1.36 -7.00 1.30
C GLN A 144 -1.13 -7.94 2.47
N THR A 145 -0.48 -7.46 3.52
CA THR A 145 0.00 -8.26 4.66
C THR A 145 -0.54 -7.77 6.00
N ILE A 146 -1.23 -6.63 6.01
CA ILE A 146 -1.88 -6.04 7.18
C ILE A 146 -3.28 -5.57 6.78
N ASP A 147 -4.31 -6.00 7.50
CA ASP A 147 -5.62 -5.35 7.41
C ASP A 147 -5.64 -4.18 8.39
N TYR A 148 -6.02 -2.99 7.90
CA TYR A 148 -6.06 -1.76 8.68
C TYR A 148 -7.39 -1.04 8.52
N GLN A 149 -7.99 -0.67 9.65
CA GLN A 149 -9.21 0.13 9.68
C GLN A 149 -9.25 1.04 10.89
N VAL A 150 -10.03 2.13 10.79
CA VAL A 150 -10.35 3.01 11.91
C VAL A 150 -11.86 3.08 12.06
N GLU A 151 -12.37 2.68 13.22
CA GLU A 151 -13.80 2.69 13.54
C GLU A 151 -14.01 3.30 14.92
N ASN A 152 -14.86 4.34 15.02
CA ASN A 152 -15.19 5.00 16.29
C ASN A 152 -13.96 5.48 17.10
N GLY A 153 -12.88 5.82 16.41
CA GLY A 153 -11.59 6.23 16.98
C GLY A 153 -10.70 5.08 17.45
N LEU A 154 -11.05 3.83 17.18
CA LEU A 154 -10.17 2.67 17.35
C LEU A 154 -9.48 2.37 16.02
N ALA A 155 -8.16 2.51 15.97
CA ALA A 155 -7.34 2.01 14.88
C ALA A 155 -6.99 0.54 15.12
N THR A 156 -7.35 -0.35 14.19
CA THR A 156 -7.02 -1.77 14.28
C THR A 156 -5.96 -2.12 13.25
N ILE A 157 -4.83 -2.64 13.73
CA ILE A 157 -3.76 -3.25 12.93
C ILE A 157 -3.89 -4.77 13.07
N CYS A 158 -4.35 -5.45 12.03
CA CYS A 158 -4.40 -6.92 11.98
C CYS A 158 -3.32 -7.45 11.05
N LEU A 159 -2.33 -8.18 11.57
CA LEU A 159 -1.36 -8.87 10.73
C LEU A 159 -2.06 -10.02 10.00
N ASN A 160 -1.92 -10.07 8.67
CA ASN A 160 -2.74 -10.92 7.81
C ASN A 160 -1.89 -11.70 6.80
N ARG A 161 -0.92 -12.46 7.30
CA ARG A 161 -0.22 -13.54 6.58
C ARG A 161 -0.35 -14.87 7.35
N PRO A 162 -1.57 -15.36 7.58
CA PRO A 162 -1.82 -16.49 8.48
C PRO A 162 -1.11 -17.79 8.05
N ASP A 163 -1.00 -18.05 6.75
CA ASP A 163 -0.35 -19.24 6.20
C ASP A 163 1.16 -19.30 6.50
N GLU A 164 1.81 -18.13 6.62
CA GLU A 164 3.19 -18.02 7.08
C GLU A 164 3.30 -17.67 8.57
N ARG A 165 2.22 -17.80 9.34
CA ARG A 165 2.15 -17.46 10.77
C ARG A 165 2.61 -16.03 11.04
N ASN A 166 2.25 -15.12 10.14
CA ASN A 166 2.60 -13.70 10.19
C ASN A 166 4.11 -13.45 10.26
N ALA A 167 4.90 -14.28 9.57
CA ALA A 167 6.31 -14.03 9.37
C ALA A 167 6.52 -12.68 8.64
N ILE A 168 7.54 -11.94 9.03
CA ILE A 168 7.83 -10.59 8.57
C ILE A 168 8.73 -10.67 7.35
N ASN A 169 8.20 -10.28 6.19
CA ASN A 169 8.95 -10.03 4.96
C ASN A 169 9.10 -8.51 4.73
N LEU A 170 9.76 -8.11 3.64
CA LEU A 170 9.95 -6.68 3.31
C LEU A 170 8.62 -5.93 3.12
N GLN A 171 7.60 -6.59 2.57
CA GLN A 171 6.29 -5.97 2.36
C GLN A 171 5.63 -5.64 3.70
N MET A 172 5.56 -6.60 4.62
CA MET A 172 5.00 -6.36 5.96
C MET A 172 5.77 -5.29 6.74
N ALA A 173 7.11 -5.26 6.63
CA ALA A 173 7.90 -4.20 7.25
C ALA A 173 7.55 -2.80 6.73
N ARG A 174 7.31 -2.66 5.42
CA ARG A 174 6.89 -1.39 4.80
C ARG A 174 5.45 -1.03 5.15
N GLU A 175 4.55 -1.99 5.12
CA GLU A 175 3.14 -1.78 5.47
C GLU A 175 2.96 -1.42 6.95
N THR A 176 3.79 -1.97 7.84
CA THR A 176 3.82 -1.56 9.26
C THR A 176 4.14 -0.07 9.37
N LEU A 177 5.15 0.41 8.63
CA LEU A 177 5.47 1.84 8.59
C LEU A 177 4.37 2.69 7.96
N GLU A 178 3.75 2.20 6.89
CA GLU A 178 2.65 2.90 6.22
C GLU A 178 1.46 3.07 7.16
N VAL A 179 1.01 1.99 7.81
CA VAL A 179 -0.11 2.02 8.75
C VAL A 179 0.19 2.91 9.94
N THR A 180 1.38 2.82 10.53
CA THR A 180 1.76 3.67 11.66
C THR A 180 1.83 5.15 11.30
N ARG A 181 2.24 5.51 10.08
CA ARG A 181 2.14 6.89 9.56
C ARG A 181 0.70 7.36 9.39
N ARG A 182 -0.20 6.49 8.90
CA ARG A 182 -1.64 6.80 8.83
C ARG A 182 -2.21 7.07 10.22
N ILE A 183 -1.92 6.20 11.20
CA ILE A 183 -2.31 6.40 12.60
C ILE A 183 -1.77 7.71 13.17
N ALA A 184 -0.47 7.97 13.01
CA ALA A 184 0.17 9.17 13.58
C ALA A 184 -0.35 10.49 12.97
N SER A 185 -0.91 10.46 11.76
CA SER A 185 -1.47 11.63 11.08
C SER A 185 -2.98 11.81 11.28
N ASP A 186 -3.68 10.77 11.75
CA ASP A 186 -5.12 10.78 11.95
C ASP A 186 -5.51 11.16 13.38
N ARG A 187 -5.98 12.40 13.54
CA ARG A 187 -6.43 12.95 14.84
C ARG A 187 -7.72 12.31 15.37
N SER A 188 -8.43 11.51 14.57
CA SER A 188 -9.62 10.79 15.01
C SER A 188 -9.27 9.52 15.80
N VAL A 189 -8.04 9.02 15.69
CA VAL A 189 -7.56 7.85 16.45
C VAL A 189 -7.39 8.21 17.92
N ARG A 190 -8.05 7.45 18.78
CA ARG A 190 -8.04 7.58 20.24
C ARG A 190 -7.48 6.35 20.94
N ALA A 191 -7.32 5.23 20.24
CA ALA A 191 -6.70 4.01 20.71
C ALA A 191 -6.23 3.16 19.52
N VAL A 192 -5.22 2.34 19.73
CA VAL A 192 -4.71 1.38 18.73
C VAL A 192 -4.84 -0.04 19.27
N LEU A 193 -5.39 -0.94 18.48
CA LEU A 193 -5.38 -2.38 18.72
C LEU A 193 -4.45 -3.05 17.70
N ILE A 194 -3.47 -3.80 18.18
CA ILE A 194 -2.61 -4.66 17.37
C ILE A 194 -2.98 -6.12 17.64
N TRP A 195 -3.29 -6.87 16.60
CA TRP A 195 -3.56 -8.31 16.68
C TRP A 195 -3.25 -8.98 15.33
N ALA A 196 -3.61 -10.25 15.16
CA ALA A 196 -3.37 -10.96 13.90
C ALA A 196 -4.37 -12.09 13.61
N ASN A 197 -4.57 -12.35 12.32
CA ASN A 197 -5.27 -13.54 11.85
C ASN A 197 -4.36 -14.78 11.91
N GLY A 198 -4.96 -15.95 12.02
CA GLY A 198 -4.24 -17.23 11.99
C GLY A 198 -3.63 -17.64 13.34
N PRO A 199 -2.71 -18.61 13.34
CA PRO A 199 -2.35 -19.37 14.54
C PRO A 199 -1.35 -18.69 15.49
N ALA A 200 -0.89 -17.48 15.16
CA ALA A 200 0.15 -16.78 15.91
C ALA A 200 0.12 -15.28 15.62
N LEU A 201 0.49 -14.45 16.60
CA LEU A 201 0.72 -13.02 16.36
C LEU A 201 1.79 -12.81 15.29
N SER A 202 3.01 -13.34 15.50
CA SER A 202 4.07 -13.36 14.50
C SER A 202 5.24 -14.25 14.92
N VAL A 203 5.71 -15.09 13.99
CA VAL A 203 6.92 -15.92 14.20
C VAL A 203 8.24 -15.19 13.93
N GLY A 204 8.20 -13.86 13.71
CA GLY A 204 9.40 -13.07 13.43
C GLY A 204 9.78 -13.07 11.96
N GLY A 205 11.07 -13.01 11.64
CA GLY A 205 11.55 -12.90 10.27
C GLY A 205 11.16 -14.08 9.36
N ASP A 206 10.74 -13.79 8.12
CA ASP A 206 10.41 -14.80 7.12
C ASP A 206 11.67 -15.43 6.51
N ILE A 207 12.10 -16.56 7.07
CA ILE A 207 13.31 -17.27 6.65
C ILE A 207 13.23 -17.71 5.17
N LYS A 208 12.04 -18.12 4.69
CA LYS A 208 11.87 -18.50 3.27
C LYS A 208 12.10 -17.28 2.37
N TYR A 209 11.56 -16.13 2.76
CA TYR A 209 11.80 -14.87 2.06
C TYR A 209 13.28 -14.48 2.07
N PHE A 210 13.98 -14.63 3.22
CA PHE A 210 15.42 -14.33 3.33
C PHE A 210 16.27 -15.18 2.38
N LEU A 211 15.97 -16.47 2.27
CA LEU A 211 16.69 -17.38 1.39
C LEU A 211 16.43 -17.08 -0.09
N ALA A 212 15.23 -16.61 -0.43
CA ALA A 212 14.84 -16.32 -1.81
C ALA A 212 15.23 -14.91 -2.32
N ASN A 213 15.56 -13.96 -1.42
CA ASN A 213 15.74 -12.54 -1.77
C ASN A 213 17.10 -11.99 -1.30
N ASN A 214 18.13 -12.82 -1.23
CA ASN A 214 19.47 -12.44 -0.76
C ASN A 214 20.49 -12.14 -1.87
N ASP A 215 20.04 -11.80 -3.09
CA ASP A 215 20.92 -11.55 -4.24
C ASP A 215 22.00 -10.49 -3.98
N ARG A 216 21.70 -9.52 -3.09
CA ARG A 216 22.64 -8.46 -2.66
C ARG A 216 23.32 -8.75 -1.33
N GLY A 217 23.10 -9.93 -0.77
CA GLY A 217 23.52 -10.34 0.57
C GLY A 217 22.46 -10.08 1.65
N LEU A 218 22.53 -10.86 2.74
CA LEU A 218 21.59 -10.77 3.87
C LEU A 218 21.68 -9.43 4.61
N GLY A 219 22.87 -8.80 4.67
CA GLY A 219 23.05 -7.52 5.34
C GLY A 219 22.19 -6.41 4.72
N ASP A 220 22.27 -6.23 3.40
CA ASP A 220 21.47 -5.26 2.66
C ASP A 220 19.97 -5.55 2.78
N LEU A 221 19.58 -6.82 2.72
CA LEU A 221 18.20 -7.25 2.90
C LEU A 221 17.68 -6.87 4.30
N PHE A 222 18.44 -7.20 5.35
CA PHE A 222 18.04 -6.89 6.72
C PHE A 222 17.99 -5.39 6.97
N ILE A 223 18.90 -4.59 6.40
CA ILE A 223 18.80 -3.11 6.48
C ILE A 223 17.51 -2.63 5.80
N ALA A 224 17.21 -3.12 4.60
CA ALA A 224 16.02 -2.73 3.85
C ALA A 224 14.70 -3.09 4.59
N MET A 225 14.71 -4.18 5.35
CA MET A 225 13.56 -4.63 6.15
C MET A 225 13.46 -3.94 7.51
N THR A 226 14.55 -3.92 8.27
CA THR A 226 14.55 -3.41 9.64
C THR A 226 14.43 -1.89 9.69
N THR A 227 14.91 -1.16 8.68
CA THR A 227 14.79 0.31 8.64
C THR A 227 13.33 0.78 8.73
N PRO A 228 12.42 0.39 7.81
CA PRO A 228 11.03 0.80 7.93
C PRO A 228 10.35 0.22 9.17
N PHE A 229 10.69 -1.01 9.56
CA PHE A 229 10.11 -1.67 10.71
C PHE A 229 10.43 -0.94 12.03
N HIS A 230 11.69 -0.56 12.24
CA HIS A 230 12.11 0.22 13.42
C HIS A 230 11.52 1.64 13.41
N GLN A 231 11.44 2.28 12.24
CA GLN A 231 10.78 3.59 12.12
C GLN A 231 9.30 3.53 12.52
N ALA A 232 8.61 2.42 12.23
CA ALA A 232 7.23 2.23 12.62
C ALA A 232 7.06 2.23 14.16
N PHE A 233 7.94 1.52 14.88
CA PHE A 233 7.89 1.49 16.34
C PHE A 233 8.36 2.79 17.00
N ASP A 234 9.34 3.50 16.41
CA ASP A 234 9.70 4.85 16.88
C ASP A 234 8.50 5.81 16.75
N LEU A 235 7.73 5.72 15.66
CA LEU A 235 6.50 6.50 15.49
C LEU A 235 5.44 6.11 16.53
N LEU A 236 5.15 4.82 16.70
CA LEU A 236 4.19 4.33 17.68
C LEU A 236 4.55 4.77 19.11
N SER A 237 5.84 4.83 19.45
CA SER A 237 6.27 5.30 20.78
C SER A 237 5.96 6.77 21.08
N ARG A 238 5.48 7.53 20.08
CA ARG A 238 5.26 8.99 20.17
C ARG A 238 3.82 9.42 19.86
N ILE A 239 2.92 8.49 19.55
CA ILE A 239 1.52 8.84 19.30
C ILE A 239 0.80 9.20 20.59
N ASP A 240 -0.23 10.04 20.49
CA ASP A 240 -1.09 10.43 21.62
C ASP A 240 -2.33 9.53 21.71
N ALA A 241 -2.10 8.22 21.66
CA ALA A 241 -3.14 7.20 21.78
C ALA A 241 -2.58 5.93 22.45
N PRO A 242 -3.29 5.34 23.42
CA PRO A 242 -2.89 4.08 24.02
C PRO A 242 -2.87 2.94 23.01
N ILE A 243 -1.88 2.06 23.14
CA ILE A 243 -1.67 0.91 22.27
C ILE A 243 -1.92 -0.37 23.07
N VAL A 244 -2.82 -1.21 22.56
CA VAL A 244 -3.13 -2.53 23.10
C VAL A 244 -2.68 -3.60 22.11
N THR A 245 -1.93 -4.59 22.58
CA THR A 245 -1.59 -5.76 21.77
C THR A 245 -2.29 -7.00 22.32
N ALA A 246 -3.00 -7.70 21.44
CA ALA A 246 -3.60 -9.01 21.69
C ALA A 246 -2.69 -10.09 21.10
N ALA A 247 -1.92 -10.75 21.97
CA ALA A 247 -0.96 -11.78 21.61
C ALA A 247 -1.56 -13.19 21.72
N HIS A 248 -1.26 -14.05 20.75
CA HIS A 248 -1.63 -15.46 20.76
C HIS A 248 -0.60 -16.30 20.01
N GLY A 249 -0.59 -17.60 20.31
CA GLY A 249 0.34 -18.54 19.68
C GLY A 249 1.81 -18.16 19.85
N ALA A 250 2.58 -18.18 18.77
CA ALA A 250 3.99 -17.80 18.81
C ALA A 250 4.16 -16.28 18.63
N VAL A 251 4.96 -15.66 19.49
CA VAL A 251 5.46 -14.29 19.34
C VAL A 251 6.98 -14.32 19.37
N ALA A 252 7.61 -14.23 18.20
CA ALA A 252 9.03 -14.46 18.08
C ALA A 252 9.79 -13.39 17.29
N GLY A 253 11.08 -13.23 17.57
CA GLY A 253 11.97 -12.33 16.83
C GLY A 253 11.43 -10.91 16.76
N GLY A 254 11.44 -10.33 15.56
CA GLY A 254 10.87 -9.00 15.30
C GLY A 254 9.38 -8.88 15.61
N GLY A 255 8.64 -9.99 15.68
CA GLY A 255 7.24 -10.00 16.13
C GLY A 255 7.05 -9.49 17.56
N LEU A 256 8.09 -9.59 18.40
CA LEU A 256 8.08 -9.00 19.74
C LEU A 256 8.02 -7.47 19.72
N GLY A 257 8.38 -6.81 18.61
CA GLY A 257 8.25 -5.36 18.47
C GLY A 257 6.80 -4.88 18.68
N TYR A 258 5.81 -5.65 18.22
CA TYR A 258 4.40 -5.36 18.44
C TYR A 258 3.97 -5.47 19.91
N VAL A 259 4.67 -6.28 20.70
CA VAL A 259 4.47 -6.39 22.16
C VAL A 259 5.16 -5.23 22.87
N TYR A 260 6.41 -4.93 22.48
CA TYR A 260 7.20 -3.87 23.10
C TYR A 260 6.67 -2.46 22.89
N ALA A 261 5.97 -2.23 21.77
CA ALA A 261 5.36 -0.96 21.44
C ALA A 261 4.03 -0.71 22.16
N ALA A 262 3.44 -1.73 22.81
CA ALA A 262 2.14 -1.61 23.46
C ALA A 262 2.25 -1.13 24.91
N ASP A 263 1.26 -0.36 25.35
CA ASP A 263 1.08 0.02 26.75
C ASP A 263 0.44 -1.10 27.57
N ILE A 264 -0.46 -1.86 26.92
CA ILE A 264 -1.17 -3.00 27.52
C ILE A 264 -1.08 -4.20 26.59
N VAL A 265 -0.67 -5.34 27.13
CA VAL A 265 -0.58 -6.59 26.41
C VAL A 265 -1.46 -7.64 27.08
N PHE A 266 -2.41 -8.16 26.30
CA PHE A 266 -3.18 -9.36 26.61
C PHE A 266 -2.57 -10.55 25.89
N ALA A 267 -2.51 -11.72 26.53
CA ALA A 267 -2.05 -12.94 25.88
C ALA A 267 -3.02 -14.11 26.09
N GLU A 268 -3.13 -15.01 25.10
CA GLU A 268 -3.77 -16.30 25.33
C GLU A 268 -2.92 -17.21 26.23
N PRO A 269 -3.53 -18.14 27.00
CA PRO A 269 -2.80 -19.00 27.94
C PRO A 269 -1.65 -19.81 27.31
N ASP A 270 -1.79 -20.24 26.07
CA ASP A 270 -0.79 -21.05 25.36
C ASP A 270 0.26 -20.23 24.60
N THR A 271 0.21 -18.89 24.71
CA THR A 271 1.15 -17.99 24.05
C THR A 271 2.60 -18.25 24.50
N LYS A 272 3.53 -18.23 23.54
CA LYS A 272 4.97 -18.36 23.77
C LYS A 272 5.72 -17.20 23.17
N PHE A 273 6.51 -16.52 24.00
CA PHE A 273 7.38 -15.41 23.58
C PHE A 273 8.81 -15.90 23.42
N MET A 274 9.50 -15.55 22.33
CA MET A 274 10.87 -16.01 22.10
C MET A 274 11.70 -14.99 21.32
N THR A 275 12.93 -14.71 21.75
CA THR A 275 13.81 -13.79 21.01
C THR A 275 14.22 -14.35 19.64
N ALA A 276 14.45 -15.65 19.50
CA ALA A 276 14.73 -16.39 18.25
C ALA A 276 16.03 -16.02 17.51
N PHE A 277 16.62 -14.84 17.74
CA PHE A 277 17.74 -14.30 16.98
C PHE A 277 19.02 -15.13 17.06
N SER A 278 19.38 -15.65 18.24
CA SER A 278 20.58 -16.48 18.40
C SER A 278 20.49 -17.81 17.66
N GLY A 279 19.27 -18.33 17.43
CA GLY A 279 19.05 -19.49 16.57
C GLY A 279 19.37 -19.24 15.09
N LEU A 280 19.29 -17.99 14.63
CA LEU A 280 19.63 -17.57 13.27
C LEU A 280 21.04 -16.96 13.16
N GLY A 281 21.76 -16.80 14.28
CA GLY A 281 23.07 -16.15 14.29
C GLY A 281 23.04 -14.65 14.01
N VAL A 282 21.91 -13.98 14.31
CA VAL A 282 21.72 -12.53 14.09
C VAL A 282 21.54 -11.78 15.42
N SER A 283 21.75 -10.48 15.39
CA SER A 283 21.40 -9.60 16.52
C SER A 283 19.89 -9.38 16.61
N GLY A 284 19.40 -8.99 17.79
CA GLY A 284 18.01 -8.61 17.97
C GLY A 284 17.63 -7.31 17.26
N ASP A 285 16.40 -7.27 16.74
CA ASP A 285 15.75 -6.11 16.12
C ASP A 285 14.47 -5.71 16.90
N GLY A 286 13.60 -4.88 16.30
CA GLY A 286 12.28 -4.54 16.84
C GLY A 286 12.30 -3.79 18.17
N GLY A 287 13.44 -3.19 18.54
CA GLY A 287 13.63 -2.51 19.83
C GLY A 287 13.89 -3.44 21.02
N GLY A 288 13.97 -4.76 20.82
CA GLY A 288 14.00 -5.71 21.93
C GLY A 288 15.17 -5.56 22.91
N THR A 289 16.34 -5.14 22.43
CA THR A 289 17.52 -4.88 23.30
C THR A 289 17.34 -3.66 24.20
N TRP A 290 16.41 -2.75 23.86
CA TRP A 290 16.02 -1.63 24.71
C TRP A 290 14.88 -1.99 25.66
N HIS A 291 13.80 -2.57 25.13
CA HIS A 291 12.54 -2.79 25.86
C HIS A 291 12.61 -4.01 26.79
N LEU A 292 13.04 -5.17 26.30
CA LEU A 292 13.01 -6.41 27.07
C LEU A 292 13.73 -6.32 28.43
N PRO A 293 14.98 -5.81 28.55
CA PRO A 293 15.64 -5.70 29.84
C PRO A 293 14.95 -4.71 30.81
N ARG A 294 14.18 -3.75 30.30
CA ARG A 294 13.39 -2.80 31.12
C ARG A 294 12.10 -3.42 31.64
N LEU A 295 11.49 -4.31 30.85
CA LEU A 295 10.26 -5.01 31.22
C LEU A 295 10.54 -6.15 32.20
N ILE A 296 11.43 -7.10 31.84
CA ILE A 296 11.63 -8.34 32.62
C ILE A 296 12.92 -8.38 33.46
N GLY A 297 13.71 -7.30 33.39
CA GLY A 297 15.01 -7.17 34.04
C GLY A 297 16.18 -7.73 33.19
N PRO A 298 17.40 -7.20 33.38
CA PRO A 298 18.53 -7.46 32.49
C PRO A 298 19.01 -8.92 32.49
N ARG A 299 18.94 -9.62 33.63
CA ARG A 299 19.38 -11.03 33.71
C ARG A 299 18.44 -11.97 32.96
N ARG A 300 17.13 -11.75 33.05
CA ARG A 300 16.14 -12.55 32.32
C ARG A 300 16.22 -12.27 30.83
N ALA A 301 16.34 -10.99 30.44
CA ALA A 301 16.56 -10.62 29.05
C ALA A 301 17.85 -11.26 28.47
N ALA A 302 18.96 -11.22 29.20
CA ALA A 302 20.20 -11.88 28.78
C ALA A 302 20.01 -13.39 28.61
N ALA A 303 19.32 -14.07 29.53
CA ALA A 303 19.00 -15.49 29.38
C ALA A 303 18.13 -15.75 28.14
N ALA A 304 17.09 -14.94 27.91
CA ALA A 304 16.21 -15.07 26.75
C ALA A 304 16.95 -14.90 25.42
N TYR A 305 17.91 -13.96 25.33
CA TYR A 305 18.72 -13.76 24.13
C TYR A 305 19.81 -14.83 23.95
N LEU A 306 20.59 -15.11 24.99
CA LEU A 306 21.76 -15.98 24.91
C LEU A 306 21.40 -17.47 24.84
N ARG A 307 20.30 -17.88 25.49
CA ARG A 307 19.86 -19.28 25.51
C ARG A 307 18.71 -19.57 24.55
N ASN A 308 18.15 -18.55 23.91
CA ASN A 308 16.97 -18.66 23.05
C ASN A 308 15.78 -19.39 23.72
N THR A 309 15.61 -19.21 25.03
CA THR A 309 14.59 -19.93 25.80
C THR A 309 13.22 -19.28 25.59
N PRO A 310 12.17 -20.02 25.22
CA PRO A 310 10.82 -19.49 25.17
C PRO A 310 10.33 -19.12 26.57
N ILE A 311 9.56 -18.05 26.66
CA ILE A 311 8.89 -17.53 27.87
C ILE A 311 7.41 -17.89 27.72
N SER A 312 6.84 -18.59 28.70
CA SER A 312 5.39 -18.90 28.71
C SER A 312 4.55 -17.66 28.99
N ALA A 313 3.25 -17.70 28.71
CA ALA A 313 2.33 -16.64 29.09
C ALA A 313 2.35 -16.39 30.62
N GLU A 314 2.43 -17.44 31.43
CA GLU A 314 2.51 -17.32 32.89
C GLU A 314 3.82 -16.67 33.36
N GLU A 315 4.96 -17.07 32.78
CA GLU A 315 6.25 -16.43 33.05
C GLU A 315 6.24 -14.97 32.59
N ALA A 316 5.69 -14.69 31.41
CA ALA A 316 5.57 -13.35 30.85
C ALA A 316 4.73 -12.45 31.76
N LEU A 317 3.61 -12.95 32.29
CA LEU A 317 2.77 -12.23 33.25
C LEU A 317 3.54 -11.98 34.55
N GLN A 318 4.16 -13.02 35.11
CA GLN A 318 4.92 -12.91 36.37
C GLN A 318 6.09 -11.93 36.26
N TRP A 319 6.71 -11.83 35.08
CA TRP A 319 7.87 -10.97 34.86
C TRP A 319 7.51 -9.56 34.39
N GLY A 320 6.23 -9.28 34.12
CA GLY A 320 5.78 -7.98 33.64
C GLY A 320 6.02 -7.72 32.16
N LEU A 321 6.17 -8.79 31.35
CA LEU A 321 6.20 -8.69 29.88
C LEU A 321 4.80 -8.49 29.30
N ILE A 322 3.78 -9.01 29.99
CA ILE A 322 2.36 -8.83 29.65
C ILE A 322 1.56 -8.41 30.88
N ASN A 323 0.34 -7.91 30.66
CA ASN A 323 -0.51 -7.39 31.71
C ASN A 323 -1.53 -8.42 32.19
N GLU A 324 -2.08 -9.23 31.29
CA GLU A 324 -3.14 -10.18 31.63
C GLU A 324 -3.18 -11.36 30.65
N ILE A 325 -3.60 -12.52 31.16
CA ILE A 325 -3.86 -13.72 30.36
C ILE A 325 -5.38 -13.86 30.20
N VAL A 326 -5.86 -13.88 28.96
CA VAL A 326 -7.28 -13.95 28.63
C VAL A 326 -7.53 -14.92 27.48
N THR A 327 -8.66 -15.62 27.49
CA THR A 327 -9.10 -16.41 26.33
C THR A 327 -9.69 -15.45 25.29
N MET A 328 -9.13 -15.40 24.09
CA MET A 328 -9.56 -14.47 23.06
C MET A 328 -10.62 -15.10 22.17
N LEU A 329 -11.70 -14.35 21.91
CA LEU A 329 -12.79 -14.79 21.01
C LEU A 329 -12.54 -14.42 19.53
N LEU A 330 -11.47 -13.67 19.24
CA LEU A 330 -11.14 -13.15 17.91
C LEU A 330 -10.50 -14.20 16.98
N LYS A 331 -10.89 -15.48 17.05
CA LYS A 331 -10.33 -16.52 16.17
C LYS A 331 -11.18 -16.64 14.91
N ASN A 332 -10.79 -15.94 13.85
CA ASN A 332 -11.19 -16.25 12.48
C ASN A 332 -10.09 -17.06 11.79
#